data_AF-A0A2E6IMX0-F1
#
_entry.id   AF-A0A2E6IMX0-F1
#
_cell.length_a   1.000
_cell.length_b   1.000
_cell.length_c   1.000
_cell.angle_alpha   90.00
_cell.angle_beta   90.00
_cell.angle_gamma   90.00
#
_symmetry.space_group_name_H-M   'P 1'
#
loop_
_entity.id
_entity.type
_entity.pdbx_description
1 polymer ?
#
loop_
_entity_poly.entity_id
_entity_poly.type
_entity_poly.pdbx_seq_one_letter_code
_entity_poly.pdbx_strand_id
1 'polypeptide(L)'
;MSRLNFYLYFYIFYFSSFFVNAQAPQYYSSINFDLQGGALMEELSDLIIETHHNFIPYTSGYTDTWDIIRVSDLSYNNSGEVLLIYGYDDDDGEYISDRTRDIYDTCHTSSCIGLWNREHVFARSLADPSLTTFEPGPGTDVHNLRAADSQKNSQRSNRLFTYGSGDSQIIDEYFYPGDEWKGDVARIIMYMYLRYPGQCEALNSGASSTNYSPENDMPDVFLDWNAEDPVSDLERTRNDVIYSFQGNRNPFIDNPYLATLIWNGPQAEDTWSLLSLDSIETTKIFIYPSITDNSIKIGGLQTDTFKATIYNQLGQTVLKSQNNRSINVTRLSPGLYILKLSQLDNTTSIKFIID
;
A
#
# COMPACT_ATOMS: atom_id res chain seq x y z
N MET A 1 27.81 64.09 21.17
CA MET A 1 28.50 62.81 21.42
C MET A 1 27.49 61.83 22.02
N SER A 2 26.97 60.90 21.22
CA SER A 2 26.76 59.50 21.61
C SER A 2 26.21 58.76 20.38
N ARG A 3 26.99 57.82 19.84
CA ARG A 3 26.53 56.89 18.80
C ARG A 3 25.96 55.67 19.51
N LEU A 4 24.72 55.32 19.21
CA LEU A 4 24.06 54.11 19.70
C LEU A 4 24.56 52.92 18.86
N ASN A 5 25.31 52.00 19.46
CA ASN A 5 25.76 50.77 18.81
C ASN A 5 24.66 49.71 18.92
N PHE A 6 24.14 49.24 17.78
CA PHE A 6 23.18 48.15 17.69
C PHE A 6 23.95 46.84 17.51
N TYR A 7 23.98 45.98 18.53
CA TYR A 7 24.54 44.63 18.43
C TYR A 7 23.45 43.67 17.93
N LEU A 8 23.63 43.16 16.71
CA LEU A 8 22.77 42.15 16.09
C LEU A 8 23.21 40.77 16.59
N TYR A 9 22.45 40.16 17.51
CA TYR A 9 22.67 38.78 17.92
C TYR A 9 22.04 37.83 16.91
N PHE A 10 22.87 37.11 16.14
CA PHE A 10 22.46 36.01 15.28
C PHE A 10 22.28 34.75 16.15
N TYR A 11 21.03 34.33 16.38
CA TYR A 11 20.74 33.01 16.94
C TYR A 11 20.89 31.97 15.82
N ILE A 12 21.92 31.13 15.91
CA ILE A 12 22.08 29.95 15.06
C ILE A 12 21.12 28.88 15.61
N PHE A 13 20.00 28.68 14.92
CA PHE A 13 19.14 27.51 15.13
C PHE A 13 19.85 26.27 14.60
N TYR A 14 20.35 25.43 15.50
CA TYR A 14 20.78 24.07 15.15
C TYR A 14 19.52 23.26 14.84
N PHE A 15 19.21 23.07 13.56
CA PHE A 15 18.31 22.02 13.11
C PHE A 15 19.04 20.69 13.28
N SER A 16 18.79 19.99 14.39
CA SER A 16 19.16 18.59 14.51
C SER A 16 18.21 17.77 13.64
N SER A 17 18.67 17.34 12.47
CA SER A 17 17.97 16.34 11.68
C SER A 17 17.92 15.04 12.49
N PHE A 18 16.76 14.72 13.05
CA PHE A 18 16.50 13.39 13.57
C PHE A 18 16.35 12.46 12.36
N PHE A 19 17.35 11.62 12.11
CA PHE A 19 17.18 10.46 11.25
C PHE A 19 16.37 9.44 12.06
N VAL A 20 15.06 9.37 11.80
CA VAL A 20 14.25 8.24 12.26
C VAL A 20 14.61 7.08 11.33
N ASN A 21 15.34 6.09 11.83
CA ASN A 21 15.48 4.84 11.11
C ASN A 21 14.10 4.17 11.14
N ALA A 22 13.47 4.00 9.99
CA ALA A 22 12.26 3.20 9.88
C ALA A 22 12.62 1.74 10.14
N GLN A 23 12.04 1.17 11.19
CA GLN A 23 12.09 -0.24 11.53
C GLN A 23 10.64 -0.66 11.82
N ALA A 24 10.33 -1.93 11.61
CA ALA A 24 9.02 -2.46 11.97
C ALA A 24 8.70 -2.13 13.45
N PRO A 25 7.49 -1.61 13.75
CA PRO A 25 7.09 -1.30 15.12
C PRO A 25 7.17 -2.51 16.06
N GLN A 26 7.32 -2.26 17.36
CA GLN A 26 7.42 -3.31 18.39
C GLN A 26 6.26 -4.33 18.34
N TYR A 27 5.06 -3.90 17.92
CA TYR A 27 3.90 -4.77 17.73
C TYR A 27 4.19 -5.96 16.78
N TYR A 28 5.06 -5.76 15.78
CA TYR A 28 5.45 -6.77 14.80
C TYR A 28 6.77 -7.48 15.12
N SER A 29 7.28 -7.36 16.34
CA SER A 29 8.59 -7.92 16.72
C SER A 29 8.70 -9.45 16.63
N SER A 30 7.58 -10.16 16.57
CA SER A 30 7.53 -11.61 16.38
C SER A 30 7.55 -12.04 14.92
N ILE A 31 7.37 -11.11 13.97
CA ILE A 31 7.25 -11.42 12.54
C ILE A 31 8.63 -11.52 11.91
N ASN A 32 8.85 -12.57 11.12
CA ASN A 32 10.01 -12.73 10.28
C ASN A 32 9.77 -12.12 8.89
N PHE A 33 10.24 -10.88 8.70
CA PHE A 33 10.10 -10.17 7.42
C PHE A 33 11.01 -10.68 6.29
N ASP A 34 11.85 -11.70 6.52
CA ASP A 34 12.53 -12.42 5.43
C ASP A 34 11.57 -13.41 4.72
N LEU A 35 10.41 -13.70 5.31
CA LEU A 35 9.36 -14.52 4.69
C LEU A 35 8.60 -13.73 3.62
N GLN A 36 8.00 -14.47 2.68
CA GLN A 36 7.16 -13.93 1.62
C GLN A 36 5.97 -14.87 1.36
N GLY A 37 4.98 -14.39 0.62
CA GLY A 37 3.82 -15.18 0.22
C GLY A 37 3.03 -15.71 1.42
N GLY A 38 2.49 -16.92 1.28
CA GLY A 38 1.66 -17.56 2.30
C GLY A 38 2.32 -17.70 3.68
N ALA A 39 3.64 -17.83 3.75
CA ALA A 39 4.35 -17.96 5.04
C ALA A 39 4.32 -16.64 5.85
N LEU A 40 4.52 -15.50 5.18
CA LEU A 40 4.40 -14.19 5.82
C LEU A 40 2.94 -13.90 6.19
N MET A 41 2.01 -14.30 5.32
CA MET A 41 0.58 -14.17 5.56
C MET A 41 0.13 -14.93 6.82
N GLU A 42 0.61 -16.16 7.02
CA GLU A 42 0.31 -16.98 8.20
C GLU A 42 0.82 -16.30 9.49
N GLU A 43 2.07 -15.84 9.54
CA GLU A 43 2.59 -15.16 10.75
C GLU A 43 1.83 -13.86 11.08
N LEU A 44 1.47 -13.08 10.06
CA LEU A 44 0.67 -11.86 10.27
C LEU A 44 -0.76 -12.20 10.72
N SER A 45 -1.36 -13.26 10.17
CA SER A 45 -2.69 -13.75 10.55
C SER A 45 -2.70 -14.16 12.02
N ASP A 46 -1.74 -14.99 12.43
CA ASP A 46 -1.57 -15.42 13.82
C ASP A 46 -1.40 -14.22 14.75
N LEU A 47 -0.54 -13.25 14.42
CA LEU A 47 -0.34 -12.06 15.25
C LEU A 47 -1.64 -11.29 15.50
N ILE A 48 -2.43 -11.01 14.45
CA ILE A 48 -3.66 -10.21 14.60
C ILE A 48 -4.81 -11.01 15.22
N ILE A 49 -4.80 -12.34 15.10
CA ILE A 49 -5.73 -13.23 15.81
C ILE A 49 -5.39 -13.24 17.29
N GLU A 50 -4.12 -13.46 17.63
CA GLU A 50 -3.66 -13.57 19.01
C GLU A 50 -3.84 -12.26 19.77
N THR A 51 -3.51 -11.12 19.16
CA THR A 51 -3.55 -9.81 19.83
C THR A 51 -4.94 -9.19 19.92
N HIS A 52 -5.95 -9.72 19.22
CA HIS A 52 -7.33 -9.26 19.33
C HIS A 52 -7.97 -9.83 20.60
N HIS A 53 -7.72 -9.18 21.73
CA HIS A 53 -8.16 -9.65 23.05
C HIS A 53 -9.51 -9.09 23.50
N ASN A 54 -9.95 -7.95 22.94
CA ASN A 54 -11.16 -7.27 23.38
C ASN A 54 -12.18 -7.15 22.23
N PHE A 55 -13.19 -8.02 22.25
CA PHE A 55 -14.25 -8.01 21.26
C PHE A 55 -15.32 -6.98 21.63
N ILE A 56 -15.51 -5.99 20.76
CA ILE A 56 -16.41 -4.86 20.99
C ILE A 56 -17.85 -5.25 20.64
N PRO A 57 -18.85 -4.98 21.50
CA PRO A 57 -20.25 -5.21 21.15
C PRO A 57 -20.72 -4.25 20.06
N TYR A 58 -21.62 -4.72 19.18
CA TYR A 58 -22.13 -3.86 18.12
C TYR A 58 -22.89 -2.65 18.68
N THR A 59 -23.76 -2.84 19.68
CA THR A 59 -24.44 -1.74 20.37
C THR A 59 -24.66 -2.10 21.84
N SER A 60 -24.28 -1.23 22.77
CA SER A 60 -24.37 -1.52 24.20
C SER A 60 -24.54 -0.26 25.06
N GLY A 61 -24.75 -0.44 26.37
CA GLY A 61 -24.74 0.66 27.35
C GLY A 61 -23.34 1.03 27.89
N TYR A 62 -22.31 0.34 27.41
CA TYR A 62 -20.89 0.60 27.64
C TYR A 62 -20.23 0.92 26.28
N THR A 63 -18.89 1.04 26.24
CA THR A 63 -18.15 1.24 24.98
C THR A 63 -18.55 0.21 23.92
N ASP A 64 -19.07 0.69 22.81
CA ASP A 64 -19.48 -0.10 21.66
C ASP A 64 -18.86 0.43 20.35
N THR A 65 -19.23 -0.19 19.23
CA THR A 65 -18.68 0.22 17.93
C THR A 65 -19.06 1.65 17.51
N TRP A 66 -20.18 2.22 17.97
CA TRP A 66 -20.49 3.63 17.69
C TRP A 66 -19.48 4.55 18.39
N ASP A 67 -19.20 4.28 19.66
CA ASP A 67 -18.28 5.10 20.45
C ASP A 67 -16.88 5.13 19.86
N ILE A 68 -16.41 3.98 19.35
CA ILE A 68 -15.09 3.89 18.73
C ILE A 68 -15.07 4.62 17.39
N ILE A 69 -16.08 4.43 16.52
CA ILE A 69 -16.14 5.08 15.21
C ILE A 69 -16.20 6.61 15.33
N ARG A 70 -16.91 7.14 16.32
CA ARG A 70 -16.94 8.59 16.62
C ARG A 70 -15.58 9.20 16.91
N VAL A 71 -14.58 8.40 17.29
CA VAL A 71 -13.22 8.86 17.56
C VAL A 71 -12.27 8.45 16.44
N SER A 72 -12.46 7.26 15.87
CA SER A 72 -11.55 6.70 14.88
C SER A 72 -11.73 7.31 13.49
N ASP A 73 -12.93 7.81 13.17
CA ASP A 73 -13.28 8.36 11.85
C ASP A 73 -13.33 9.90 11.87
N LEU A 74 -12.80 10.55 12.92
CA LEU A 74 -12.83 12.01 13.05
C LEU A 74 -12.14 12.73 11.89
N SER A 75 -12.77 13.80 11.42
CA SER A 75 -12.17 14.74 10.47
C SER A 75 -11.08 15.58 11.12
N TYR A 76 -9.91 15.68 10.48
CA TYR A 76 -8.82 16.54 10.96
C TYR A 76 -9.17 18.03 10.96
N ASN A 77 -10.06 18.43 10.04
CA ASN A 77 -10.44 19.84 9.89
C ASN A 77 -11.48 20.25 10.93
N ASN A 78 -12.25 19.29 11.46
CA ASN A 78 -13.31 19.53 12.43
C ASN A 78 -13.48 18.32 13.36
N SER A 79 -13.03 18.45 14.60
CA SER A 79 -13.13 17.38 15.60
C SER A 79 -14.58 17.07 16.06
N GLY A 80 -15.58 17.80 15.57
CA GLY A 80 -17.00 17.52 15.79
C GLY A 80 -17.64 16.64 14.72
N GLU A 81 -16.91 16.28 13.66
CA GLU A 81 -17.44 15.55 12.51
C GLU A 81 -16.65 14.27 12.24
N VAL A 82 -17.36 13.23 11.81
CA VAL A 82 -16.76 12.03 11.21
C VAL A 82 -16.67 12.20 9.70
N LEU A 83 -15.65 11.57 9.10
CA LEU A 83 -15.58 11.36 7.66
C LEU A 83 -16.45 10.18 7.26
N LEU A 84 -17.27 10.38 6.24
CA LEU A 84 -18.18 9.38 5.71
C LEU A 84 -17.52 8.65 4.55
N ILE A 85 -17.27 7.35 4.72
CA ILE A 85 -16.73 6.53 3.63
C ILE A 85 -17.68 6.60 2.42
N TYR A 86 -17.09 6.76 1.23
CA TYR A 86 -17.76 7.00 -0.06
C TYR A 86 -18.35 8.41 -0.25
N GLY A 87 -18.28 9.30 0.74
CA GLY A 87 -18.64 10.71 0.62
C GLY A 87 -17.56 11.54 -0.08
N TYR A 88 -17.92 12.64 -0.72
CA TYR A 88 -17.00 13.46 -1.52
C TYR A 88 -17.38 14.95 -1.64
N ASP A 89 -18.60 15.36 -1.30
CA ASP A 89 -19.08 16.75 -1.46
C ASP A 89 -20.01 17.15 -0.30
N ASP A 90 -19.68 18.22 0.41
CA ASP A 90 -20.49 18.78 1.51
C ASP A 90 -21.27 20.05 1.08
N ASP A 91 -21.09 20.54 -0.16
CA ASP A 91 -21.55 21.84 -0.63
C ASP A 91 -22.72 21.77 -1.64
N ASP A 92 -23.10 20.58 -2.10
CA ASP A 92 -24.15 20.38 -3.11
C ASP A 92 -25.59 20.40 -2.54
N GLY A 93 -25.73 20.30 -1.21
CA GLY A 93 -27.01 20.23 -0.50
C GLY A 93 -27.68 18.86 -0.54
N GLU A 94 -26.98 17.81 -0.97
CA GLU A 94 -27.46 16.44 -1.06
C GLU A 94 -26.73 15.53 -0.05
N TYR A 95 -27.44 15.14 1.02
CA TYR A 95 -26.85 14.34 2.12
C TYR A 95 -26.13 13.05 1.70
N ILE A 96 -26.50 12.48 0.55
CA ILE A 96 -25.92 11.23 0.04
C ILE A 96 -24.47 11.42 -0.45
N SER A 97 -24.09 12.65 -0.83
CA SER A 97 -22.74 13.03 -1.26
C SER A 97 -21.84 13.42 -0.10
N ASP A 98 -22.43 13.84 1.03
CA ASP A 98 -21.72 14.42 2.17
C ASP A 98 -20.47 13.61 2.51
N ARG A 99 -19.35 14.32 2.55
CA ARG A 99 -18.05 13.82 2.97
C ARG A 99 -17.92 13.82 4.49
N THR A 100 -18.64 14.69 5.19
CA THR A 100 -18.59 14.81 6.64
C THR A 100 -19.98 14.84 7.29
N ARG A 101 -20.06 14.47 8.57
CA ARG A 101 -21.29 14.57 9.38
C ARG A 101 -20.98 14.68 10.86
N ASP A 102 -21.83 15.36 11.63
CA ASP A 102 -21.68 15.46 13.09
C ASP A 102 -21.59 14.06 13.73
N ILE A 103 -20.70 13.91 14.71
CA ILE A 103 -20.46 12.64 15.40
C ILE A 103 -21.71 12.05 16.09
N TYR A 104 -22.73 12.86 16.37
CA TYR A 104 -23.98 12.44 17.00
C TYR A 104 -25.15 12.27 16.04
N ASP A 105 -25.03 12.66 14.77
CA ASP A 105 -26.04 12.48 13.72
C ASP A 105 -26.10 11.03 13.22
N THR A 106 -26.33 10.13 14.17
CA THR A 106 -26.30 8.66 14.04
C THR A 106 -27.70 8.10 13.79
N CYS A 107 -27.81 7.16 12.86
CA CYS A 107 -29.05 6.49 12.49
C CYS A 107 -29.50 5.47 13.56
N HIS A 108 -30.37 5.91 14.48
CA HIS A 108 -31.03 5.07 15.50
C HIS A 108 -32.56 4.98 15.38
N THR A 109 -33.15 5.66 14.40
CA THR A 109 -34.61 5.83 14.24
C THR A 109 -35.04 5.60 12.80
N SER A 110 -36.34 5.58 12.53
CA SER A 110 -36.90 5.79 11.19
C SER A 110 -37.29 7.27 11.04
N SER A 111 -36.88 8.08 10.07
CA SER A 111 -35.98 7.96 8.90
C SER A 111 -34.49 8.19 9.24
N CYS A 112 -33.57 7.75 8.37
CA CYS A 112 -32.12 8.01 8.51
C CYS A 112 -31.54 8.98 7.46
N ILE A 113 -32.39 9.71 6.73
CA ILE A 113 -31.95 10.77 5.81
C ILE A 113 -31.11 11.80 6.56
N GLY A 114 -29.93 12.12 6.03
CA GLY A 114 -29.00 13.05 6.68
C GLY A 114 -28.39 12.51 7.99
N LEU A 115 -28.49 11.20 8.26
CA LEU A 115 -27.80 10.54 9.38
C LEU A 115 -26.81 9.50 8.85
N TRP A 116 -25.72 9.29 9.58
CA TRP A 116 -24.74 8.26 9.25
C TRP A 116 -25.03 6.94 9.99
N ASN A 117 -24.67 5.84 9.35
CA ASN A 117 -24.71 4.50 9.94
C ASN A 117 -23.34 3.82 9.84
N ARG A 118 -23.25 2.59 10.33
CA ARG A 118 -22.03 1.79 10.24
C ARG A 118 -22.06 0.96 8.97
N GLU A 119 -21.16 1.27 8.05
CA GLU A 119 -20.88 0.49 6.86
C GLU A 119 -20.00 -0.70 7.22
N HIS A 120 -20.38 -1.88 6.73
CA HIS A 120 -19.54 -3.08 6.74
C HIS A 120 -18.83 -3.15 5.39
N VAL A 121 -17.59 -2.68 5.32
CA VAL A 121 -16.83 -2.58 4.06
C VAL A 121 -16.70 -3.97 3.42
N PHE A 122 -16.25 -4.97 4.18
CA PHE A 122 -16.56 -6.37 3.87
C PHE A 122 -18.02 -6.64 4.25
N ALA A 123 -18.90 -6.72 3.25
CA ALA A 123 -20.33 -6.80 3.49
C ALA A 123 -20.69 -8.10 4.22
N ARG A 124 -21.52 -7.99 5.26
CA ARG A 124 -21.87 -9.11 6.14
C ARG A 124 -22.40 -10.34 5.41
N SER A 125 -23.18 -10.14 4.36
CA SER A 125 -23.81 -11.19 3.56
C SER A 125 -22.85 -11.92 2.60
N LEU A 126 -21.65 -11.36 2.37
CA LEU A 126 -20.65 -11.93 1.46
C LEU A 126 -19.67 -12.87 2.20
N ALA A 127 -19.75 -12.90 3.53
CA ALA A 127 -19.00 -13.85 4.35
C ALA A 127 -19.71 -15.20 4.41
N ASP A 128 -18.93 -16.28 4.60
CA ASP A 128 -19.45 -17.64 4.79
C ASP A 128 -18.87 -18.31 6.05
N PRO A 129 -19.63 -18.43 7.15
CA PRO A 129 -21.00 -17.98 7.32
C PRO A 129 -21.11 -16.45 7.39
N SER A 130 -22.29 -15.92 7.06
CA SER A 130 -22.54 -14.48 7.10
C SER A 130 -22.30 -13.88 8.49
N LEU A 131 -21.76 -12.67 8.50
CA LEU A 131 -21.38 -12.00 9.74
C LEU A 131 -22.61 -11.63 10.58
N THR A 132 -22.55 -11.89 11.88
CA THR A 132 -23.59 -11.50 12.83
C THR A 132 -23.10 -10.40 13.76
N THR A 133 -24.03 -9.62 14.29
CA THR A 133 -23.75 -8.49 15.20
C THR A 133 -24.41 -8.65 16.56
N PHE A 134 -25.03 -9.81 16.81
CA PHE A 134 -25.71 -10.10 18.08
C PHE A 134 -24.73 -10.44 19.19
N GLU A 135 -23.60 -11.07 18.82
CA GLU A 135 -22.48 -11.35 19.71
C GLU A 135 -21.21 -10.68 19.16
N PRO A 136 -20.31 -10.19 20.03
CA PRO A 136 -19.02 -9.67 19.60
C PRO A 136 -18.22 -10.71 18.79
N GLY A 137 -17.65 -10.29 17.66
CA GLY A 137 -16.94 -11.18 16.75
C GLY A 137 -16.65 -10.52 15.39
N PRO A 138 -16.57 -11.31 14.30
CA PRO A 138 -16.17 -10.77 12.99
C PRO A 138 -17.10 -9.68 12.45
N GLY A 139 -18.40 -9.72 12.78
CA GLY A 139 -19.35 -8.68 12.38
C GLY A 139 -19.28 -7.40 13.21
N THR A 140 -18.49 -7.39 14.28
CA THR A 140 -18.32 -6.22 15.17
C THR A 140 -16.87 -5.76 15.27
N ASP A 141 -15.96 -6.36 14.49
CA ASP A 141 -14.59 -5.88 14.34
C ASP A 141 -14.59 -4.49 13.70
N VAL A 142 -14.14 -3.50 14.46
CA VAL A 142 -14.20 -2.10 14.07
C VAL A 142 -13.28 -1.81 12.90
N HIS A 143 -12.22 -2.59 12.64
CA HIS A 143 -11.42 -2.44 11.42
C HIS A 143 -12.27 -2.56 10.15
N ASN A 144 -13.38 -3.31 10.18
CA ASN A 144 -14.33 -3.46 9.07
C ASN A 144 -15.49 -2.43 9.06
N LEU A 145 -15.63 -1.63 10.12
CA LEU A 145 -16.78 -0.74 10.30
C LEU A 145 -16.41 0.72 10.08
N ARG A 146 -17.08 1.39 9.14
CA ARG A 146 -16.85 2.82 8.86
C ARG A 146 -18.11 3.64 9.06
N ALA A 147 -17.98 4.90 9.42
CA ALA A 147 -19.09 5.84 9.30
C ALA A 147 -19.41 6.04 7.81
N ALA A 148 -20.68 5.94 7.43
CA ALA A 148 -21.15 6.18 6.06
C ALA A 148 -22.49 6.91 6.10
N ASP A 149 -22.76 7.79 5.13
CA ASP A 149 -24.12 8.29 4.97
C ASP A 149 -25.07 7.10 4.77
N SER A 150 -26.21 7.10 5.48
CA SER A 150 -27.09 5.93 5.49
C SER A 150 -27.72 5.65 4.12
N GLN A 151 -27.95 6.67 3.30
CA GLN A 151 -28.48 6.53 1.95
C GLN A 151 -27.39 6.02 1.01
N LYS A 152 -26.15 6.53 1.14
CA LYS A 152 -25.00 6.05 0.37
C LYS A 152 -24.67 4.59 0.70
N ASN A 153 -24.68 4.22 1.98
CA ASN A 153 -24.51 2.83 2.41
C ASN A 153 -25.62 1.93 1.82
N SER A 154 -26.88 2.37 1.90
CA SER A 154 -27.99 1.65 1.26
C SER A 154 -27.81 1.51 -0.26
N GLN A 155 -27.27 2.54 -0.92
CA GLN A 155 -26.93 2.52 -2.34
C GLN A 155 -25.79 1.55 -2.64
N ARG A 156 -24.74 1.49 -1.82
CA ARG A 156 -23.62 0.53 -1.94
C ARG A 156 -24.14 -0.91 -1.84
N SER A 157 -25.00 -1.19 -0.85
CA SER A 157 -25.58 -2.52 -0.60
C SER A 157 -24.50 -3.59 -0.33
N ASN A 158 -24.54 -4.73 -1.00
CA ASN A 158 -23.51 -5.77 -0.97
C ASN A 158 -22.80 -5.93 -2.33
N ARG A 159 -22.75 -4.86 -3.13
CA ARG A 159 -22.07 -4.89 -4.43
C ARG A 159 -20.58 -5.12 -4.23
N LEU A 160 -20.01 -5.97 -5.08
CA LEU A 160 -18.57 -6.17 -5.13
C LEU A 160 -17.91 -4.88 -5.63
N PHE A 161 -16.70 -4.64 -5.14
CA PHE A 161 -15.90 -3.50 -5.56
C PHE A 161 -15.28 -3.75 -6.93
N THR A 162 -15.22 -2.73 -7.78
CA THR A 162 -14.56 -2.80 -9.09
C THR A 162 -13.85 -1.50 -9.44
N TYR A 163 -13.03 -1.52 -10.48
CA TYR A 163 -12.31 -0.35 -10.98
C TYR A 163 -13.24 0.77 -11.42
N GLY A 164 -12.81 2.01 -11.18
CA GLY A 164 -13.47 3.25 -11.58
C GLY A 164 -12.54 4.43 -11.37
N SER A 165 -13.08 5.64 -11.48
CA SER A 165 -12.34 6.89 -11.27
C SER A 165 -13.27 8.02 -10.82
N GLY A 166 -12.76 8.98 -10.06
CA GLY A 166 -13.51 10.11 -9.54
C GLY A 166 -14.30 9.76 -8.28
N ASP A 167 -15.54 10.22 -8.22
CA ASP A 167 -16.39 10.06 -7.04
C ASP A 167 -17.03 8.66 -6.94
N SER A 168 -17.59 8.34 -5.77
CA SER A 168 -18.22 7.05 -5.51
C SER A 168 -19.43 6.82 -6.41
N GLN A 169 -19.47 5.68 -7.08
CA GLN A 169 -20.51 5.40 -8.08
C GLN A 169 -20.78 3.90 -8.24
N ILE A 170 -21.97 3.59 -8.73
CA ILE A 170 -22.32 2.24 -9.20
C ILE A 170 -21.82 2.10 -10.64
N ILE A 171 -21.07 1.04 -10.92
CA ILE A 171 -20.60 0.66 -12.24
C ILE A 171 -21.21 -0.69 -12.57
N ASP A 172 -22.20 -0.71 -13.46
CA ASP A 172 -23.05 -1.87 -13.72
C ASP A 172 -23.69 -2.43 -12.43
N GLU A 173 -23.36 -3.66 -12.05
CA GLU A 173 -23.78 -4.29 -10.79
C GLU A 173 -22.78 -4.12 -9.64
N TYR A 174 -21.64 -3.47 -9.89
CA TYR A 174 -20.53 -3.30 -8.95
C TYR A 174 -20.50 -1.88 -8.38
N PHE A 175 -19.59 -1.65 -7.44
CA PHE A 175 -19.42 -0.37 -6.78
C PHE A 175 -17.96 0.10 -6.84
N TYR A 176 -17.76 1.34 -7.22
CA TYR A 176 -16.47 2.02 -7.11
C TYR A 176 -16.54 3.00 -5.94
N PRO A 177 -15.64 2.90 -4.93
CA PRO A 177 -15.77 3.64 -3.69
C PRO A 177 -15.38 5.12 -3.80
N GLY A 178 -14.77 5.54 -4.90
CA GLY A 178 -14.21 6.87 -5.08
C GLY A 178 -12.68 6.88 -4.92
N ASP A 179 -12.01 7.82 -5.58
CA ASP A 179 -10.54 7.89 -5.60
C ASP A 179 -9.93 8.13 -4.21
N GLU A 180 -10.64 8.82 -3.31
CA GLU A 180 -10.22 9.06 -1.93
C GLU A 180 -10.27 7.81 -1.05
N TRP A 181 -11.12 6.82 -1.39
CA TRP A 181 -11.46 5.72 -0.49
C TRP A 181 -10.96 4.36 -0.94
N LYS A 182 -10.35 4.28 -2.12
CA LYS A 182 -10.04 3.00 -2.76
C LYS A 182 -8.95 2.23 -2.02
N GLY A 183 -7.94 2.93 -1.49
CA GLY A 183 -6.90 2.37 -0.63
C GLY A 183 -7.45 1.89 0.71
N ASP A 184 -8.28 2.71 1.36
CA ASP A 184 -8.99 2.35 2.60
C ASP A 184 -9.76 1.04 2.44
N VAL A 185 -10.59 0.94 1.40
CA VAL A 185 -11.37 -0.25 1.11
C VAL A 185 -10.47 -1.46 0.89
N ALA A 186 -9.43 -1.33 0.07
CA ALA A 186 -8.50 -2.42 -0.20
C ALA A 186 -7.85 -2.96 1.08
N ARG A 187 -7.33 -2.08 1.93
CA ARG A 187 -6.66 -2.47 3.18
C ARG A 187 -7.60 -3.07 4.21
N ILE A 188 -8.86 -2.65 4.24
CA ILE A 188 -9.89 -3.27 5.10
C ILE A 188 -10.25 -4.67 4.60
N ILE A 189 -10.44 -4.86 3.29
CA ILE A 189 -10.73 -6.20 2.72
C ILE A 189 -9.55 -7.16 2.94
N MET A 190 -8.32 -6.72 2.67
CA MET A 190 -7.12 -7.55 2.91
C MET A 190 -6.97 -7.92 4.39
N TYR A 191 -7.26 -6.99 5.31
CA TYR A 191 -7.29 -7.30 6.74
C TYR A 191 -8.35 -8.34 7.11
N MET A 192 -9.58 -8.20 6.61
CA MET A 192 -10.66 -9.15 6.92
C MET A 192 -10.33 -10.56 6.43
N TYR A 193 -9.72 -10.66 5.24
CA TYR A 193 -9.20 -11.90 4.70
C TYR A 193 -8.15 -12.53 5.63
N LEU A 194 -7.17 -11.74 6.08
CA LEU A 194 -6.11 -12.20 6.97
C LEU A 194 -6.64 -12.60 8.36
N ARG A 195 -7.60 -11.84 8.90
CA ARG A 195 -8.10 -12.00 10.27
C ARG A 195 -9.11 -13.14 10.40
N TYR A 196 -9.89 -13.41 9.36
CA TYR A 196 -11.00 -14.36 9.39
C TYR A 196 -10.88 -15.37 8.23
N PRO A 197 -9.80 -16.17 8.21
CA PRO A 197 -9.53 -17.12 7.12
C PRO A 197 -10.68 -18.14 7.00
N GLY A 198 -11.11 -18.41 5.78
CA GLY A 198 -12.23 -19.32 5.50
C GLY A 198 -13.61 -18.71 5.71
N GLN A 199 -13.72 -17.49 6.27
CA GLN A 199 -14.99 -16.79 6.45
C GLN A 199 -15.10 -15.53 5.58
N CYS A 200 -14.02 -14.76 5.47
CA CYS A 200 -13.99 -13.49 4.74
C CYS A 200 -13.11 -13.56 3.49
N GLU A 201 -13.46 -14.45 2.55
CA GLU A 201 -12.74 -14.59 1.28
C GLU A 201 -12.79 -13.29 0.46
N ALA A 202 -11.63 -12.74 0.07
CA ALA A 202 -11.55 -11.47 -0.64
C ALA A 202 -12.23 -11.51 -2.02
N LEU A 203 -12.24 -12.69 -2.66
CA LEU A 203 -12.97 -12.97 -3.90
C LEU A 203 -14.47 -12.70 -3.81
N ASN A 204 -15.06 -12.76 -2.61
CA ASN A 204 -16.47 -12.45 -2.43
C ASN A 204 -16.76 -10.95 -2.42
N SER A 205 -15.72 -10.10 -2.35
CA SER A 205 -15.85 -8.65 -2.22
C SER A 205 -15.31 -7.85 -3.41
N GLY A 206 -14.51 -8.45 -4.30
CA GLY A 206 -13.88 -7.77 -5.44
C GLY A 206 -14.23 -8.40 -6.78
N ALA A 207 -14.54 -7.58 -7.77
CA ALA A 207 -14.85 -7.97 -9.14
C ALA A 207 -13.71 -7.56 -10.08
N SER A 208 -12.64 -8.36 -10.09
CA SER A 208 -11.49 -8.23 -10.99
C SER A 208 -10.83 -9.60 -11.25
N SER A 209 -9.78 -9.62 -12.07
CA SER A 209 -8.87 -10.77 -12.14
C SER A 209 -8.08 -10.95 -10.85
N THR A 210 -7.33 -12.05 -10.76
CA THR A 210 -6.46 -12.43 -9.64
C THR A 210 -5.05 -12.78 -10.15
N ASN A 211 -4.56 -12.04 -11.15
CA ASN A 211 -3.35 -12.39 -11.88
C ASN A 211 -2.07 -12.19 -11.06
N TYR A 212 -2.10 -11.36 -10.03
CA TYR A 212 -0.93 -11.15 -9.16
C TYR A 212 -0.77 -12.26 -8.13
N SER A 213 -1.85 -12.60 -7.41
CA SER A 213 -1.81 -13.57 -6.32
C SER A 213 -1.44 -14.97 -6.82
N PRO A 214 -0.38 -15.61 -6.30
CA PRO A 214 0.00 -16.99 -6.67
C PRO A 214 -1.12 -18.01 -6.49
N GLU A 215 -1.94 -17.84 -5.45
CA GLU A 215 -3.01 -18.75 -5.08
C GLU A 215 -4.39 -18.30 -5.62
N ASN A 216 -4.45 -17.21 -6.38
CA ASN A 216 -5.67 -16.62 -6.93
C ASN A 216 -6.73 -16.27 -5.85
N ASP A 217 -6.28 -15.93 -4.66
CA ASP A 217 -7.11 -15.66 -3.47
C ASP A 217 -7.40 -14.18 -3.23
N MET A 218 -6.68 -13.28 -3.92
CA MET A 218 -6.81 -11.83 -3.79
C MET A 218 -7.13 -11.18 -5.14
N PRO A 219 -8.26 -10.48 -5.27
CA PRO A 219 -8.57 -9.67 -6.45
C PRO A 219 -7.52 -8.59 -6.71
N ASP A 220 -7.08 -8.48 -7.97
CA ASP A 220 -6.10 -7.50 -8.44
C ASP A 220 -6.50 -6.06 -8.10
N VAL A 221 -7.81 -5.74 -8.10
CA VAL A 221 -8.31 -4.40 -7.79
C VAL A 221 -7.87 -3.90 -6.41
N PHE A 222 -7.78 -4.77 -5.41
CA PHE A 222 -7.36 -4.38 -4.07
C PHE A 222 -5.84 -4.17 -3.99
N LEU A 223 -5.06 -4.93 -4.75
CA LEU A 223 -3.61 -4.78 -4.80
C LEU A 223 -3.21 -3.51 -5.58
N ASP A 224 -3.91 -3.22 -6.67
CA ASP A 224 -3.74 -1.98 -7.43
C ASP A 224 -4.10 -0.77 -6.57
N TRP A 225 -5.28 -0.77 -5.93
CA TRP A 225 -5.71 0.33 -5.06
C TRP A 225 -4.79 0.58 -3.87
N ASN A 226 -4.29 -0.49 -3.24
CA ASN A 226 -3.34 -0.35 -2.14
C ASN A 226 -2.02 0.32 -2.55
N ALA A 227 -1.60 0.17 -3.81
CA ALA A 227 -0.41 0.83 -4.35
C ALA A 227 -0.69 2.23 -4.92
N GLU A 228 -1.87 2.43 -5.52
CA GLU A 228 -2.28 3.71 -6.12
C GLU A 228 -2.68 4.77 -5.10
N ASP A 229 -3.27 4.35 -3.96
CA ASP A 229 -3.80 5.23 -2.92
C ASP A 229 -3.04 4.99 -1.60
N PRO A 230 -2.00 5.81 -1.31
CA PRO A 230 -1.18 5.69 -0.11
C PRO A 230 -1.98 5.76 1.17
N VAL A 231 -1.44 5.20 2.25
CA VAL A 231 -2.10 5.24 3.56
C VAL A 231 -2.22 6.68 4.04
N SER A 232 -3.44 7.13 4.26
CA SER A 232 -3.74 8.47 4.74
C SER A 232 -3.47 8.62 6.25
N ASP A 233 -3.32 9.86 6.72
CA ASP A 233 -3.21 10.12 8.15
C ASP A 233 -4.45 9.59 8.92
N LEU A 234 -5.63 9.69 8.29
CA LEU A 234 -6.90 9.22 8.85
C LEU A 234 -6.81 7.74 9.17
N GLU A 235 -6.36 6.93 8.21
CA GLU A 235 -6.21 5.50 8.42
C GLU A 235 -5.20 5.17 9.51
N ARG A 236 -4.07 5.88 9.57
CA ARG A 236 -3.06 5.69 10.64
C ARG A 236 -3.66 5.97 12.00
N THR A 237 -4.35 7.09 12.15
CA THR A 237 -5.01 7.49 13.41
C THR A 237 -6.12 6.51 13.77
N ARG A 238 -6.93 6.09 12.79
CA ARG A 238 -7.97 5.10 12.96
C ARG A 238 -7.39 3.77 13.44
N ASN A 239 -6.29 3.31 12.86
CA ASN A 239 -5.62 2.07 13.26
C ASN A 239 -5.07 2.17 14.70
N ASP A 240 -4.52 3.30 15.10
CA ASP A 240 -4.10 3.58 16.49
C ASP A 240 -5.26 3.58 17.48
N VAL A 241 -6.36 4.24 17.13
CA VAL A 241 -7.56 4.29 17.97
C VAL A 241 -8.14 2.88 18.13
N ILE A 242 -8.37 2.16 17.04
CA ILE A 242 -8.93 0.80 17.10
C ILE A 242 -7.99 -0.14 17.87
N TYR A 243 -6.67 -0.05 17.66
CA TYR A 243 -5.70 -0.81 18.43
C TYR A 243 -5.85 -0.60 19.95
N SER A 244 -6.05 0.64 20.38
CA SER A 244 -6.24 0.96 21.81
C SER A 244 -7.50 0.32 22.42
N PHE A 245 -8.49 -0.04 21.58
CA PHE A 245 -9.72 -0.71 22.01
C PHE A 245 -9.69 -2.22 21.83
N GLN A 246 -9.25 -2.74 20.68
CA GLN A 246 -9.30 -4.17 20.34
C GLN A 246 -8.03 -4.95 20.66
N GLY A 247 -6.88 -4.25 20.70
CA GLY A 247 -5.55 -4.82 20.91
C GLY A 247 -4.84 -5.26 19.63
N ASN A 248 -5.52 -5.30 18.47
CA ASN A 248 -4.93 -5.68 17.20
C ASN A 248 -4.92 -4.54 16.17
N ARG A 249 -3.96 -4.59 15.23
CA ARG A 249 -3.76 -3.59 14.18
C ARG A 249 -4.08 -4.16 12.81
N ASN A 250 -4.42 -3.30 11.86
CA ASN A 250 -4.45 -3.65 10.44
C ASN A 250 -3.02 -3.52 9.85
N PRO A 251 -2.34 -4.63 9.51
CA PRO A 251 -0.96 -4.59 9.01
C PRO A 251 -0.80 -3.80 7.72
N PHE A 252 -1.82 -3.80 6.86
CA PHE A 252 -1.77 -3.12 5.56
C PHE A 252 -1.91 -1.60 5.68
N ILE A 253 -2.48 -1.10 6.79
CA ILE A 253 -2.42 0.34 7.12
C ILE A 253 -1.04 0.69 7.66
N ASP A 254 -0.47 -0.16 8.51
CA ASP A 254 0.83 0.15 9.10
C ASP A 254 1.98 0.08 8.09
N ASN A 255 1.94 -0.89 7.18
CA ASN A 255 2.83 -0.97 6.03
C ASN A 255 2.13 -1.63 4.82
N PRO A 256 1.68 -0.84 3.82
CA PRO A 256 0.95 -1.37 2.68
C PRO A 256 1.85 -2.25 1.78
N TYR A 257 3.18 -2.15 1.89
CA TYR A 257 4.13 -3.03 1.20
C TYR A 257 3.99 -4.51 1.59
N LEU A 258 3.40 -4.84 2.75
CA LEU A 258 3.13 -6.23 3.12
C LEU A 258 2.23 -6.94 2.11
N ALA A 259 1.28 -6.23 1.48
CA ALA A 259 0.45 -6.80 0.43
C ALA A 259 1.27 -7.18 -0.81
N THR A 260 2.28 -6.37 -1.17
CA THR A 260 3.21 -6.68 -2.25
C THR A 260 4.01 -7.95 -1.94
N LEU A 261 4.46 -8.13 -0.70
CA LEU A 261 5.22 -9.32 -0.27
C LEU A 261 4.38 -10.61 -0.25
N ILE A 262 3.08 -10.50 0.05
CA ILE A 262 2.19 -11.66 0.14
C ILE A 262 1.65 -12.05 -1.25
N TRP A 263 1.16 -11.08 -2.03
CA TRP A 263 0.38 -11.37 -3.25
C TRP A 263 1.05 -10.93 -4.55
N ASN A 264 2.31 -10.49 -4.54
CA ASN A 264 3.04 -10.05 -5.74
C ASN A 264 2.34 -8.95 -6.57
N GLY A 265 1.51 -8.13 -5.91
CA GLY A 265 0.87 -6.98 -6.53
C GLY A 265 1.87 -5.86 -6.90
N PRO A 266 1.38 -4.73 -7.41
CA PRO A 266 2.22 -3.56 -7.63
C PRO A 266 2.98 -3.12 -6.36
N GLN A 267 4.06 -2.36 -6.54
CA GLN A 267 4.88 -1.89 -5.43
C GLN A 267 4.13 -0.81 -4.65
N ALA A 268 3.63 -1.16 -3.46
CA ALA A 268 3.09 -0.20 -2.50
C ALA A 268 4.21 0.47 -1.67
N GLU A 269 3.86 1.54 -0.96
CA GLU A 269 4.77 2.29 -0.09
C GLU A 269 5.33 1.40 1.05
N ASP A 270 6.65 1.40 1.24
CA ASP A 270 7.30 0.71 2.36
C ASP A 270 7.62 1.71 3.49
N THR A 271 6.71 1.80 4.47
CA THR A 271 6.79 2.74 5.59
C THR A 271 7.81 2.32 6.65
N TRP A 272 8.21 1.05 6.67
CA TRP A 272 9.14 0.50 7.65
C TRP A 272 10.53 0.31 7.08
N SER A 273 10.71 0.61 5.78
CA SER A 273 11.97 0.36 5.09
C SER A 273 12.46 -1.08 5.28
N LEU A 274 11.53 -2.05 5.23
CA LEU A 274 11.83 -3.49 5.24
C LEU A 274 12.82 -3.85 4.12
N LEU A 275 12.81 -3.09 3.02
CA LEU A 275 13.78 -3.17 1.94
C LEU A 275 14.87 -2.10 1.97
N SER A 276 15.21 -1.49 3.12
CA SER A 276 16.41 -0.64 3.23
C SER A 276 17.70 -1.46 3.17
N LEU A 277 17.94 -2.07 2.01
CA LEU A 277 19.26 -1.99 1.43
C LEU A 277 19.43 -0.52 1.03
N ASP A 278 20.48 0.15 1.54
CA ASP A 278 21.01 1.38 0.96
C ASP A 278 20.84 1.26 -0.55
N SER A 279 20.04 2.14 -1.15
CA SER A 279 19.62 2.09 -2.55
C SER A 279 20.73 1.51 -3.41
N ILE A 280 20.68 0.21 -3.71
CA ILE A 280 21.41 -0.30 -4.84
C ILE A 280 20.58 0.23 -5.99
N GLU A 281 20.94 1.42 -6.45
CA GLU A 281 20.69 1.82 -7.83
C GLU A 281 21.17 0.62 -8.65
N THR A 282 20.24 -0.26 -9.03
CA THR A 282 20.51 -1.27 -10.03
C THR A 282 20.61 -0.48 -11.31
N THR A 283 21.77 0.15 -11.52
CA THR A 283 22.10 0.65 -12.82
C THR A 283 22.15 -0.54 -13.73
N LYS A 284 21.08 -0.68 -14.50
CA LYS A 284 21.00 -1.62 -15.59
C LYS A 284 22.08 -1.22 -16.58
N ILE A 285 23.24 -1.88 -16.52
CA ILE A 285 24.33 -1.67 -17.47
C ILE A 285 23.82 -2.09 -18.85
N PHE A 286 23.93 -1.21 -19.84
CA PHE A 286 23.48 -1.46 -21.20
C PHE A 286 24.57 -1.11 -22.21
N ILE A 287 24.44 -1.64 -23.44
CA ILE A 287 25.28 -1.25 -24.56
C ILE A 287 24.43 -0.71 -25.70
N TYR A 288 24.99 0.22 -26.47
CA TYR A 288 24.36 0.74 -27.69
C TYR A 288 25.40 1.11 -28.75
N PRO A 289 25.12 0.85 -30.04
CA PRO A 289 24.01 0.04 -30.52
C PRO A 289 24.24 -1.45 -30.26
N SER A 290 23.17 -2.25 -30.20
CA SER A 290 23.23 -3.71 -30.02
C SER A 290 23.56 -4.47 -31.32
N ILE A 291 23.55 -3.76 -32.46
CA ILE A 291 23.97 -4.21 -33.78
C ILE A 291 24.89 -3.12 -34.35
N THR A 292 26.14 -3.44 -34.70
CA THR A 292 27.10 -2.43 -35.18
C THR A 292 28.27 -3.03 -35.97
N ASP A 293 28.80 -2.26 -36.91
CA ASP A 293 30.04 -2.53 -37.66
C ASP A 293 31.23 -1.69 -37.17
N ASN A 294 31.00 -0.71 -36.28
CA ASN A 294 31.99 0.31 -35.92
C ASN A 294 32.39 0.31 -34.45
N SER A 295 31.45 0.59 -33.55
CA SER A 295 31.76 0.71 -32.11
C SER A 295 30.55 0.47 -31.22
N ILE A 296 30.77 -0.15 -30.06
CA ILE A 296 29.79 -0.29 -28.98
C ILE A 296 30.08 0.72 -27.87
N LYS A 297 29.06 1.41 -27.38
CA LYS A 297 29.13 2.29 -26.21
C LYS A 297 28.47 1.62 -25.01
N ILE A 298 29.06 1.80 -23.83
CA ILE A 298 28.60 1.22 -22.57
C ILE A 298 27.97 2.33 -21.71
N GLY A 299 26.71 2.14 -21.33
CA GLY A 299 25.92 3.04 -20.48
C GLY A 299 25.52 2.37 -19.16
N GLY A 300 25.12 3.17 -18.17
CA GLY A 300 24.70 2.67 -16.86
C GLY A 300 25.85 2.18 -15.97
N LEU A 301 27.08 2.65 -16.18
CA LEU A 301 28.19 2.38 -15.26
C LEU A 301 28.32 3.48 -14.21
N GLN A 302 28.26 3.08 -12.94
CA GLN A 302 28.45 3.94 -11.75
C GLN A 302 29.91 4.32 -11.48
N THR A 303 30.87 3.62 -12.10
CA THR A 303 32.30 3.92 -11.95
C THR A 303 33.00 3.96 -13.30
N ASP A 304 34.12 4.68 -13.37
CA ASP A 304 35.01 4.68 -14.53
C ASP A 304 36.05 3.54 -14.51
N THR A 305 36.04 2.71 -13.46
CA THR A 305 36.97 1.60 -13.28
C THR A 305 36.30 0.25 -13.57
N PHE A 306 36.51 -0.29 -14.76
CA PHE A 306 35.94 -1.56 -15.19
C PHE A 306 36.80 -2.25 -16.26
N LYS A 307 36.65 -3.57 -16.35
CA LYS A 307 37.26 -4.39 -17.40
C LYS A 307 36.18 -4.89 -18.34
N ALA A 308 36.41 -4.75 -19.65
CA ALA A 308 35.53 -5.20 -20.71
C ALA A 308 36.24 -6.28 -21.53
N THR A 309 35.63 -7.45 -21.68
CA THR A 309 36.16 -8.58 -22.46
C THR A 309 35.11 -9.06 -23.44
N ILE A 310 35.44 -9.14 -24.72
CA ILE A 310 34.54 -9.63 -25.77
C ILE A 310 34.93 -11.07 -26.12
N TYR A 311 33.93 -11.94 -26.19
CA TYR A 311 34.04 -13.34 -26.57
C TYR A 311 33.28 -13.61 -27.87
N ASN A 312 33.84 -14.48 -28.72
CA ASN A 312 33.14 -15.03 -29.88
C ASN A 312 32.19 -16.19 -29.48
N GLN A 313 31.46 -16.75 -30.44
CA GLN A 313 30.53 -17.87 -30.24
C GLN A 313 31.20 -19.15 -29.69
N LEU A 314 32.52 -19.29 -29.87
CA LEU A 314 33.31 -20.41 -29.35
C LEU A 314 33.84 -20.15 -27.93
N GLY A 315 33.49 -19.02 -27.32
CA GLY A 315 33.98 -18.63 -25.99
C GLY A 315 35.43 -18.14 -25.98
N GLN A 316 36.04 -17.90 -27.14
CA GLN A 316 37.39 -17.36 -27.23
C GLN A 316 37.37 -15.85 -27.04
N THR A 317 38.31 -15.32 -26.25
CA THR A 317 38.46 -13.88 -26.09
C THR A 317 39.03 -13.26 -27.36
N VAL A 318 38.29 -12.33 -27.96
CA VAL A 318 38.69 -11.62 -29.18
C VAL A 318 39.18 -10.19 -28.93
N LEU A 319 38.71 -9.56 -27.85
CA LEU A 319 39.09 -8.18 -27.51
C LEU A 319 39.02 -7.96 -26.00
N LYS A 320 39.98 -7.21 -25.46
CA LYS A 320 39.97 -6.71 -24.07
C LYS A 320 40.12 -5.19 -24.08
N SER A 321 39.37 -4.53 -23.23
CA SER A 321 39.39 -3.08 -23.03
C SER A 321 39.25 -2.79 -21.54
N GLN A 322 39.80 -1.66 -21.08
CA GLN A 322 39.75 -1.27 -19.68
C GLN A 322 39.40 0.21 -19.59
N ASN A 323 38.47 0.55 -18.70
CA ASN A 323 38.03 1.92 -18.40
C ASN A 323 37.61 2.74 -19.63
N ASN A 324 37.18 2.08 -20.70
CA ASN A 324 36.81 2.74 -21.95
C ASN A 324 35.35 2.43 -22.27
N ARG A 325 34.52 3.46 -22.19
CA ARG A 325 33.06 3.39 -22.41
C ARG A 325 32.69 3.28 -23.90
N SER A 326 33.65 3.31 -24.82
CA SER A 326 33.44 3.12 -26.27
C SER A 326 34.47 2.16 -26.85
N ILE A 327 34.04 0.97 -27.26
CA ILE A 327 34.92 -0.09 -27.77
C ILE A 327 34.76 -0.16 -29.29
N ASN A 328 35.87 0.03 -30.01
CA ASN A 328 35.91 -0.15 -31.46
C ASN A 328 35.91 -1.64 -31.82
N VAL A 329 34.99 -2.04 -32.70
CA VAL A 329 34.79 -3.44 -33.13
C VAL A 329 34.98 -3.64 -34.63
N THR A 330 35.47 -2.65 -35.38
CA THR A 330 35.61 -2.71 -36.85
C THR A 330 36.51 -3.84 -37.37
N ARG A 331 37.33 -4.43 -36.50
CA ARG A 331 38.28 -5.51 -36.84
C ARG A 331 37.72 -6.91 -36.59
N LEU A 332 36.51 -7.01 -36.05
CA LEU A 332 35.85 -8.28 -35.78
C LEU A 332 34.99 -8.67 -36.99
N SER A 333 34.93 -9.96 -37.30
CA SER A 333 34.09 -10.46 -38.38
C SER A 333 32.61 -10.43 -38.00
N PRO A 334 31.67 -10.31 -38.97
CA PRO A 334 30.25 -10.36 -38.70
C PRO A 334 29.84 -11.61 -37.91
N GLY A 335 28.95 -11.44 -36.93
CA GLY A 335 28.52 -12.53 -36.05
C GLY A 335 28.04 -12.09 -34.66
N LEU A 336 27.69 -13.08 -33.84
CA LEU A 336 27.23 -12.87 -32.45
C LEU A 336 28.41 -12.88 -31.48
N TYR A 337 28.46 -11.88 -30.59
CA TYR A 337 29.48 -11.74 -29.57
C TYR A 337 28.88 -11.52 -28.18
N ILE A 338 29.65 -11.84 -27.15
CA ILE A 338 29.31 -11.61 -25.74
C ILE A 338 30.32 -10.64 -25.15
N LEU A 339 29.86 -9.49 -24.67
CA LEU A 339 30.64 -8.57 -23.87
C LEU A 339 30.46 -8.91 -22.38
N LYS A 340 31.56 -9.26 -21.71
CA LYS A 340 31.63 -9.39 -20.26
C LYS A 340 32.25 -8.13 -19.65
N LEU A 341 31.53 -7.50 -18.75
CA LEU A 341 32.00 -6.39 -17.93
C LEU A 341 32.32 -6.91 -16.53
N SER A 342 33.42 -6.45 -15.94
CA SER A 342 33.84 -6.83 -14.59
C SER A 342 34.27 -5.59 -13.82
N GLN A 343 33.62 -5.35 -12.69
CA GLN A 343 33.84 -4.21 -11.80
C GLN A 343 33.93 -4.74 -10.37
N LEU A 344 35.07 -4.55 -9.70
CA LEU A 344 35.33 -5.12 -8.37
C LEU A 344 34.96 -6.61 -8.35
N ASP A 345 33.89 -6.98 -7.63
CA ASP A 345 33.39 -8.36 -7.46
C ASP A 345 32.19 -8.72 -8.35
N ASN A 346 31.63 -7.76 -9.10
CA ASN A 346 30.47 -7.98 -9.97
C ASN A 346 30.87 -8.19 -11.42
N THR A 347 30.22 -9.16 -12.08
CA THR A 347 30.36 -9.39 -13.52
C THR A 347 29.02 -9.43 -14.23
N THR A 348 28.91 -8.71 -15.34
CA THR A 348 27.69 -8.65 -16.18
C THR A 348 28.05 -9.06 -17.60
N SER A 349 27.17 -9.80 -18.27
CA SER A 349 27.38 -10.24 -19.66
C SER A 349 26.24 -9.77 -20.55
N ILE A 350 26.57 -9.16 -21.69
CA ILE A 350 25.61 -8.57 -22.63
C ILE A 350 25.93 -9.09 -24.05
N LYS A 351 24.90 -9.51 -24.80
CA LYS A 351 25.03 -10.00 -26.17
C LYS A 351 24.88 -8.85 -27.18
N PHE A 352 25.67 -8.86 -28.26
CA PHE A 352 25.54 -7.94 -29.39
C PHE A 352 25.95 -8.60 -30.71
N ILE A 353 25.52 -8.00 -31.81
CA ILE A 353 25.75 -8.49 -33.18
C ILE A 353 26.66 -7.51 -33.92
N ILE A 354 27.57 -8.07 -34.72
CA ILE A 354 28.35 -7.32 -35.71
C ILE A 354 27.82 -7.69 -37.08
N ASP A 355 27.44 -6.66 -37.86
CA ASP A 355 26.91 -6.77 -39.22
C ASP A 355 28.02 -6.77 -40.28
#